data_AF-A0A1I5TPF9-F1
#
_entry.id   AF-A0A1I5TPF9-F1
#
_cell.length_a   1.000
_cell.length_b   1.000
_cell.length_c   1.000
_cell.angle_alpha   90.00
_cell.angle_beta   90.00
_cell.angle_gamma   90.00
#
_symmetry.space_group_name_H-M   'P 1'
#
loop_
_entity.id
_entity.type
_entity.pdbx_description
1 polymer ?
#
loop_
_entity_poly.entity_id
_entity_poly.type
_entity_poly.pdbx_seq_one_letter_code
_entity_poly.pdbx_strand_id
1 'polypeptide(L)'
;MTLGVLNRLQLWWRSPITRRERIRSACIGAVAGIWVGLLMCVLLTSEPVGLGELGIWALLGALVCAGLGALLPRVVGIILFPLSICGIGN
;
A
#
# COMPACT_ATOMS: atom_id res chain seq x y z
N MET A 1 -0.94 -20.92 24.96
CA MET A 1 -0.11 -20.59 23.78
C MET A 1 -0.29 -19.16 23.25
N THR A 2 -1.39 -18.47 23.53
CA THR A 2 -1.71 -17.13 23.00
C THR A 2 -0.90 -15.96 23.59
N LEU A 3 -0.54 -16.02 24.89
CA LEU A 3 0.20 -14.96 25.58
C LEU A 3 1.59 -14.69 24.96
N GLY A 4 2.30 -15.73 24.51
CA GLY A 4 3.63 -15.58 23.90
C GLY A 4 3.62 -14.94 22.52
N VAL A 5 2.52 -15.10 21.76
CA VAL A 5 2.35 -14.49 20.43
C VAL A 5 2.03 -13.01 20.56
N LEU A 6 1.12 -12.65 21.47
CA LEU A 6 0.78 -11.26 21.79
C LEU A 6 1.99 -10.47 22.27
N ASN A 7 2.80 -11.05 23.15
CA ASN A 7 3.99 -10.38 23.65
C ASN A 7 5.04 -10.15 22.54
N ARG A 8 5.21 -11.12 21.63
CA ARG A 8 6.07 -10.95 20.44
C ARG A 8 5.55 -9.89 19.49
N LEU A 9 4.24 -9.82 19.26
CA LEU A 9 3.61 -8.76 18.46
C LEU A 9 3.82 -7.38 19.08
N GLN A 10 3.65 -7.24 20.40
CA GLN A 10 3.89 -5.98 21.11
C GLN A 10 5.35 -5.54 21.04
N LEU A 11 6.30 -6.45 21.25
CA LEU A 11 7.74 -6.17 21.10
C LEU A 11 8.08 -5.77 19.67
N TRP A 12 7.54 -6.48 18.68
CA TRP A 12 7.71 -6.12 17.28
C TRP A 12 7.11 -4.75 16.95
N TRP A 13 5.93 -4.42 17.50
CA TRP A 13 5.25 -3.14 17.30
C TRP A 13 5.94 -1.96 18.00
N ARG A 14 6.71 -2.20 19.06
CA ARG A 14 7.51 -1.17 19.74
C ARG A 14 8.94 -1.04 19.20
N SER A 15 9.42 -2.01 18.43
CA SER A 15 10.75 -1.98 17.82
C SER A 15 10.92 -0.71 16.97
N PRO A 16 12.09 -0.05 16.98
CA PRO A 16 12.33 1.12 16.13
C PRO A 16 12.19 0.75 14.65
N ILE A 17 11.47 1.60 13.93
CA ILE A 17 11.24 1.42 12.50
C ILE A 17 12.56 1.68 11.75
N THR A 18 13.05 0.66 11.06
CA THR A 18 14.28 0.76 10.27
C THR A 18 14.06 1.46 8.94
N ARG A 19 15.12 2.07 8.39
CA ARG A 19 15.07 2.73 7.07
C ARG A 19 14.67 1.75 5.95
N ARG A 20 15.12 0.49 6.06
CA ARG A 20 14.79 -0.60 5.12
C ARG A 20 13.30 -0.95 5.14
N GLU A 21 12.67 -0.98 6.31
CA GLU A 21 11.23 -1.21 6.45
C GLU A 21 10.41 -0.09 5.82
N ARG A 22 10.83 1.17 6.00
CA ARG A 22 10.18 2.31 5.34
C ARG A 22 10.22 2.19 3.83
N ILE A 23 11.39 1.91 3.26
CA ILE A 23 11.55 1.73 1.80
C ILE A 23 10.67 0.57 1.32
N ARG A 24 10.71 -0.58 1.99
CA ARG A 24 9.89 -1.74 1.63
C ARG A 24 8.38 -1.41 1.64
N SER A 25 7.91 -0.75 2.70
CA SER A 25 6.50 -0.37 2.81
C SER A 25 6.09 0.71 1.79
N ALA A 26 7.00 1.63 1.45
CA ALA A 26 6.76 2.63 0.41
C ALA A 26 6.65 1.97 -0.97
N CYS A 27 7.49 0.95 -1.27
CA CYS A 27 7.37 0.16 -2.49
C CYS A 27 6.06 -0.61 -2.54
N ILE A 28 5.68 -1.30 -1.45
CA ILE A 28 4.40 -2.01 -1.36
C ILE A 28 3.23 -1.04 -1.55
N GLY A 29 3.29 0.11 -0.87
CA GLY A 29 2.32 1.19 -0.99
C GLY A 29 2.23 1.75 -2.41
N ALA A 30 3.35 1.94 -3.11
CA ALA A 30 3.36 2.39 -4.50
C ALA A 30 2.65 1.40 -5.42
N VAL A 31 3.00 0.10 -5.33
CA VAL A 31 2.42 -0.96 -6.18
C VAL A 31 0.94 -1.12 -5.91
N ALA A 32 0.54 -1.20 -4.62
CA ALA A 32 -0.86 -1.27 -4.25
C ALA A 32 -1.63 0.02 -4.58
N GLY A 33 -0.96 1.17 -4.49
CA GLY A 33 -1.52 2.49 -4.77
C GLY A 33 -1.92 2.68 -6.23
N ILE A 34 -1.25 2.00 -7.17
CA ILE A 34 -1.67 1.95 -8.58
C ILE A 34 -3.10 1.42 -8.68
N TRP A 35 -3.40 0.30 -8.02
CA TRP A 35 -4.74 -0.29 -8.00
C TRP A 35 -5.77 0.61 -7.33
N VAL A 36 -5.40 1.24 -6.21
CA VAL A 36 -6.28 2.19 -5.50
C VAL A 36 -6.61 3.40 -6.39
N GLY A 37 -5.61 3.95 -7.07
CA GLY A 37 -5.78 5.07 -8.00
C GLY A 37 -6.68 4.71 -9.18
N LEU A 38 -6.48 3.54 -9.78
CA LEU A 38 -7.32 3.04 -10.88
C LEU A 38 -8.77 2.77 -10.42
N LEU A 39 -8.96 2.16 -9.25
CA LEU A 39 -10.30 1.97 -8.68
C LEU A 39 -11.01 3.29 -8.44
N MET A 40 -10.30 4.28 -7.88
CA MET A 40 -10.87 5.62 -7.71
C MET A 40 -11.25 6.24 -9.05
N CYS A 41 -10.39 6.14 -10.07
CA CYS A 41 -10.71 6.61 -11.40
C CYS A 41 -12.04 6.02 -11.91
N VAL A 42 -12.18 4.69 -11.87
CA VAL A 42 -13.39 3.98 -12.31
C VAL A 42 -14.63 4.36 -11.50
N LEU A 43 -14.49 4.64 -10.20
CA LEU A 43 -15.61 5.03 -9.35
C LEU A 43 -16.05 6.48 -9.56
N LEU A 44 -15.10 7.38 -9.87
CA LEU A 44 -15.33 8.82 -9.99
C LEU A 44 -15.66 9.27 -11.42
N THR A 45 -15.23 8.51 -12.42
CA THR A 45 -15.49 8.79 -13.83
C THR A 45 -16.60 7.90 -14.35
N SER A 46 -17.59 8.51 -15.01
CA SER A 46 -18.75 7.80 -15.58
C SER A 46 -18.62 7.58 -17.10
N GLU A 47 -17.61 8.18 -17.71
CA GLU A 47 -17.36 8.17 -19.15
C GLU A 47 -16.10 7.33 -19.47
N PRO A 48 -15.95 6.82 -20.71
CA PRO A 48 -14.76 6.09 -21.11
C PRO A 48 -13.51 6.95 -20.97
N VAL A 49 -12.70 6.61 -19.98
CA VAL A 49 -11.50 7.36 -19.61
C VAL A 49 -10.37 7.04 -20.58
N GLY A 50 -9.70 8.08 -21.07
CA GLY A 50 -8.50 7.92 -21.89
C GLY A 50 -7.35 7.28 -21.10
N LEU A 51 -6.47 6.56 -21.80
CA LEU A 51 -5.27 5.94 -21.20
C LEU A 51 -4.37 6.94 -20.45
N GLY A 52 -4.30 8.18 -20.92
CA GLY A 52 -3.52 9.23 -20.26
C GLY A 52 -4.06 9.58 -18.88
N GLU A 53 -5.38 9.65 -18.73
CA GLU A 53 -6.02 9.99 -17.46
C GLU A 53 -6.00 8.81 -16.48
N LEU A 54 -6.15 7.58 -16.98
CA LEU A 54 -5.87 6.37 -16.18
C LEU A 54 -4.43 6.37 -15.64
N GLY A 55 -3.46 6.77 -16.46
CA GLY A 55 -2.07 6.92 -16.05
C GLY A 55 -1.88 7.95 -14.94
N ILE A 56 -2.56 9.09 -15.02
CA ILE A 56 -2.52 10.14 -13.99
C ILE A 56 -3.09 9.63 -12.66
N TRP A 57 -4.24 8.96 -12.69
CA TRP A 57 -4.86 8.39 -11.50
C TRP A 57 -4.01 7.28 -10.87
N ALA A 58 -3.41 6.41 -11.69
CA ALA A 58 -2.48 5.39 -11.23
C ALA A 58 -1.24 6.00 -10.56
N LEU A 59 -0.64 7.03 -11.16
CA LEU A 59 0.52 7.73 -10.61
C LEU A 59 0.17 8.46 -9.30
N LEU A 60 -0.96 9.14 -9.23
CA LEU A 60 -1.44 9.80 -8.01
C LEU A 60 -1.66 8.81 -6.88
N GLY A 61 -2.36 7.70 -7.17
CA GLY A 61 -2.58 6.63 -6.21
C GLY A 61 -1.26 6.03 -5.69
N ALA A 62 -0.31 5.78 -6.59
CA ALA A 62 1.02 5.29 -6.24
C ALA A 62 1.78 6.27 -5.34
N LEU A 63 1.80 7.57 -5.67
CA LEU A 63 2.53 8.60 -4.92
C LEU A 63 1.97 8.77 -3.51
N VAL A 64 0.64 8.86 -3.38
CA VAL A 64 -0.05 9.03 -2.10
C VAL A 64 0.18 7.80 -1.23
N CYS A 65 -0.01 6.59 -1.76
CA CYS A 65 0.16 5.36 -0.99
C CYS A 65 1.63 5.07 -0.66
N ALA A 66 2.59 5.47 -1.52
CA ALA A 66 4.01 5.39 -1.21
C ALA A 66 4.41 6.32 -0.06
N GLY A 67 3.90 7.56 -0.07
CA GLY A 67 4.11 8.53 1.00
C GLY A 67 3.52 8.04 2.33
N LEU A 68 2.28 7.53 2.30
CA LEU A 68 1.65 6.89 3.46
C LEU A 68 2.46 5.67 3.93
N GLY A 69 2.98 4.85 3.02
CA GLY A 69 3.87 3.73 3.36
C GLY A 69 5.13 4.19 4.07
N ALA A 70 5.80 5.23 3.58
CA ALA A 70 7.00 5.76 4.19
C ALA A 70 6.76 6.36 5.60
N LEU A 71 5.58 6.96 5.83
CA LEU A 71 5.17 7.54 7.11
C LEU A 71 4.68 6.50 8.11
N LEU A 72 3.90 5.50 7.64
CA LEU A 72 3.23 4.49 8.45
C LEU A 72 3.56 3.05 7.98
N PRO A 73 4.85 2.66 8.00
CA PRO A 73 5.31 1.44 7.34
C PRO A 73 4.67 0.15 7.85
N ARG A 74 4.35 0.10 9.15
CA ARG A 74 3.72 -1.07 9.77
C ARG A 74 2.24 -1.22 9.39
N VAL A 75 1.51 -0.11 9.35
CA VAL A 75 0.06 -0.12 9.07
C VAL A 75 -0.17 -0.36 7.59
N VAL A 76 0.54 0.38 6.74
CA VAL A 76 0.46 0.26 5.28
C VAL A 76 0.96 -1.10 4.81
N GLY A 77 2.06 -1.60 5.39
CA GLY A 77 2.58 -2.93 5.08
C GLY A 77 1.65 -4.09 5.45
N ILE A 78 0.63 -3.88 6.30
CA ILE A 78 -0.37 -4.91 6.62
C ILE A 78 -1.61 -4.75 5.71
N ILE A 79 -2.10 -3.52 5.57
CA ILE A 79 -3.34 -3.22 4.86
C ILE A 79 -3.20 -3.31 3.35
N LEU A 80 -2.11 -2.77 2.80
CA LEU A 80 -1.89 -2.67 1.35
C LEU A 80 -1.14 -3.87 0.78
N PHE A 81 -0.60 -4.75 1.62
CA PHE A 81 0.13 -5.94 1.17
C PHE A 81 -0.72 -6.92 0.34
N PRO A 82 -1.98 -7.24 0.69
CA PRO A 82 -2.83 -8.09 -0.15
C PRO A 82 -3.07 -7.48 -1.54
N LEU A 83 -3.31 -6.17 -1.59
CA LEU A 83 -3.50 -5.41 -2.82
C LEU A 83 -2.23 -5.33 -3.67
N SER A 84 -1.04 -5.36 -3.06
CA SER A 84 0.22 -5.44 -3.80
C SER A 84 0.42 -6.79 -4.52
N ILE A 85 -0.31 -7.83 -4.10
CA ILE A 85 -0.27 -9.18 -4.68
C ILE A 85 -1.45 -9.40 -5.64
N CYS A 86 -2.54 -8.63 -5.53
CA CYS A 86 -3.62 -8.62 -6.54
C CYS A 86 -3.02 -8.33 -7.93
N GLY A 87 -2.96 -9.35 -8.79
CA GLY A 87 -2.30 -9.33 -10.09
C GLY A 87 -1.25 -10.44 -10.27
N ILE A 88 -0.68 -10.97 -9.19
CA ILE A 88 0.10 -12.22 -9.16
C ILE A 88 -0.86 -13.31 -8.68
N GLY A 89 -1.70 -13.80 -9.59
CA GLY A 89 -2.73 -14.77 -9.25
C GLY A 89 -3.36 -15.34 -10.50
N ASN A 90 -2.58 -16.21 -11.16
CA ASN A 90 -2.91 -17.13 -12.25
C ASN A 90 -3.62 -16.54 -13.49
#